data_AF-A0A0R3RB91-F1
#
_entry.id   AF-A0A0R3RB91-F1
#
_cell.length_a   1.000
_cell.length_b   1.000
_cell.length_c   1.000
_cell.angle_alpha   90.00
_cell.angle_beta   90.00
_cell.angle_gamma   90.00
#
_symmetry.space_group_name_H-M   'P 1'
#
loop_
_entity.id
_entity.type
_entity.pdbx_description
1 polymer ?
#
loop_
_entity_poly.entity_id
_entity_poly.type
_entity_poly.pdbx_seq_one_letter_code
_entity_poly.pdbx_strand_id
1 'polypeptide(L)'
;MEDDARYDRQIRLWGDEGQSCIEHASVCVLSASALGCEIIKSLVLAGIRSVYIIDSAVVRKPDLGNNFFVDEIDEPRAKAALRLLTELNPSVEGDFDIGNPEDIITKDTNFLRQFTVIVGCNLNIDVAARINDFLFGKNIPFVHARLELHILMEISH
;
A
#
# COMPACT_ATOMS: atom_id res chain seq x y z
N MET A 1 -15.97 13.15 -18.73
CA MET A 1 -15.31 13.64 -19.96
C MET A 1 -13.91 14.18 -19.70
N GLU A 2 -13.49 14.43 -18.44
CA GLU A 2 -12.10 14.83 -18.09
C GLU A 2 -11.22 13.61 -17.73
N ASP A 3 -11.81 12.57 -17.12
CA ASP A 3 -11.09 11.32 -16.77
C ASP A 3 -10.78 10.41 -17.98
N ASP A 4 -11.60 10.42 -19.03
CA ASP A 4 -11.37 9.60 -20.23
C ASP A 4 -10.01 9.87 -20.89
N ALA A 5 -9.56 11.14 -20.87
CA ALA A 5 -8.26 11.51 -21.42
C ALA A 5 -7.09 11.07 -20.52
N ARG A 6 -7.31 11.00 -19.20
CA ARG A 6 -6.28 10.64 -18.22
C ARG A 6 -5.92 9.16 -18.30
N TYR A 7 -6.92 8.30 -18.44
CA TYR A 7 -6.74 6.85 -18.43
C TYR A 7 -6.76 6.21 -19.84
N ASP A 8 -6.88 6.98 -20.93
CA ASP A 8 -6.91 6.45 -22.32
C ASP A 8 -5.80 5.43 -22.61
N ARG A 9 -4.55 5.71 -22.19
CA ARG A 9 -3.42 4.80 -22.45
C ARG A 9 -3.55 3.45 -21.74
N GLN A 10 -4.08 3.45 -20.53
CA GLN A 10 -4.22 2.23 -19.73
C GLN A 10 -5.52 1.48 -20.06
N ILE A 11 -6.60 2.19 -20.39
CA ILE A 11 -7.84 1.62 -20.95
C ILE A 11 -7.54 0.82 -22.23
N ARG A 12 -6.60 1.26 -23.08
CA ARG A 12 -6.17 0.46 -24.25
C ARG A 12 -5.52 -0.88 -23.92
N LEU A 13 -5.04 -1.08 -22.69
CA LEU A 13 -4.42 -2.34 -22.24
C LEU A 13 -5.44 -3.29 -21.61
N TRP A 14 -6.32 -2.79 -20.74
CA TRP A 14 -7.25 -3.62 -19.96
C TRP A 14 -8.73 -3.34 -20.19
N GLY A 15 -9.06 -2.48 -21.16
CA GLY A 15 -10.43 -2.09 -21.50
C GLY A 15 -11.12 -1.26 -20.43
N ASP A 16 -12.33 -0.80 -20.76
CA ASP A 16 -13.17 -0.02 -19.85
C ASP A 16 -13.60 -0.86 -18.63
N GLU A 17 -13.83 -2.16 -18.82
CA GLU A 17 -14.17 -3.09 -17.73
C GLU A 17 -13.04 -3.22 -16.70
N GLY A 18 -11.79 -3.32 -17.16
CA GLY A 18 -10.62 -3.36 -16.29
C GLY A 18 -10.43 -2.05 -15.52
N GLN A 19 -10.63 -0.92 -16.19
CA GLN A 19 -10.57 0.40 -15.55
C GLN A 19 -11.67 0.56 -14.49
N SER A 20 -12.90 0.16 -14.81
CA SER A 20 -14.02 0.15 -13.86
C SER A 20 -13.72 -0.73 -12.65
N CYS A 21 -13.10 -1.90 -12.82
CA CYS A 21 -12.67 -2.72 -11.68
C CYS A 21 -11.67 -1.98 -10.76
N ILE A 22 -10.72 -1.23 -11.34
CA ILE A 22 -9.73 -0.44 -10.58
C ILE A 22 -10.43 0.69 -9.81
N GLU A 23 -11.32 1.43 -10.46
CA GLU A 23 -12.07 2.55 -9.88
C GLU A 23 -13.05 2.13 -8.77
N HIS A 24 -13.36 0.84 -8.67
CA HIS A 24 -14.17 0.27 -7.58
C HIS A 24 -13.35 -0.54 -6.57
N ALA A 25 -12.03 -0.64 -6.73
CA ALA A 25 -11.15 -1.37 -5.82
C ALA A 25 -10.70 -0.51 -4.64
N SER A 26 -10.64 -1.11 -3.44
CA SER A 26 -10.03 -0.49 -2.25
C SER A 26 -8.89 -1.35 -1.75
N VAL A 27 -7.74 -0.73 -1.41
CA VAL A 27 -6.54 -1.47 -1.02
C VAL A 27 -6.05 -1.02 0.34
N CYS A 28 -5.79 -1.98 1.23
CA CYS A 28 -5.08 -1.73 2.48
C CYS A 28 -3.61 -2.10 2.31
N VAL A 29 -2.70 -1.17 2.60
CA VAL A 29 -1.26 -1.39 2.55
C VAL A 29 -0.69 -1.35 3.95
N LEU A 30 -0.01 -2.44 4.32
CA LEU A 30 0.63 -2.60 5.62
C LEU A 30 2.10 -2.14 5.48
N SER A 31 2.41 -0.98 6.06
CA SER A 31 3.64 -0.18 5.97
C SER A 31 3.71 0.83 4.81
N ALA A 32 3.91 2.10 5.18
CA ALA A 32 4.33 3.21 4.33
C ALA A 32 5.86 3.31 4.18
N SER A 33 6.54 2.16 4.13
CA SER A 33 7.95 2.10 3.69
C SER A 33 8.08 2.56 2.23
N ALA A 34 9.31 2.79 1.76
CA ALA A 34 9.55 3.17 0.36
C ALA A 34 8.89 2.21 -0.64
N LEU A 35 8.96 0.89 -0.40
CA LEU A 35 8.26 -0.12 -1.21
C LEU A 35 6.74 0.07 -1.19
N GLY A 36 6.16 0.26 0.00
CA GLY A 36 4.73 0.47 0.16
C GLY A 36 4.26 1.72 -0.58
N CYS A 37 5.02 2.81 -0.48
CA CYS A 37 4.69 4.05 -1.18
C CYS A 37 4.79 3.91 -2.71
N GLU A 38 5.76 3.16 -3.24
CA GLU A 38 5.87 2.91 -4.68
C GLU A 38 4.72 2.05 -5.24
N ILE A 39 4.24 1.07 -4.45
CA ILE A 39 3.03 0.31 -4.76
C ILE A 39 1.81 1.24 -4.74
N ILE A 40 1.63 2.03 -3.68
CA ILE A 40 0.48 2.94 -3.55
C ILE A 40 0.49 3.97 -4.68
N LYS A 41 1.65 4.56 -5.00
CA LYS A 41 1.81 5.49 -6.14
C LYS A 41 1.26 4.89 -7.42
N SER A 42 1.61 3.65 -7.71
CA SER A 42 1.16 2.95 -8.92
C SER A 42 -0.36 2.76 -8.93
N LEU A 43 -0.96 2.41 -7.79
CA LEU A 43 -2.42 2.27 -7.65
C LEU A 43 -3.15 3.61 -7.77
N VAL A 44 -2.63 4.66 -7.13
CA VAL A 44 -3.19 6.01 -7.15
C VAL A 44 -3.15 6.59 -8.58
N LEU A 45 -2.03 6.43 -9.29
CA LEU A 45 -1.90 6.87 -10.68
C LEU A 45 -2.82 6.08 -11.63
N ALA A 46 -3.10 4.81 -11.31
CA ALA A 46 -4.05 3.99 -12.06
C ALA A 46 -5.52 4.36 -11.81
N GLY A 47 -5.81 5.20 -10.81
CA GLY A 47 -7.18 5.64 -10.51
C GLY A 47 -7.96 4.70 -9.60
N ILE A 48 -7.29 4.07 -8.63
CA ILE A 48 -7.98 3.22 -7.65
C ILE A 48 -9.01 4.01 -6.83
N ARG A 49 -10.10 3.38 -6.35
CA ARG A 49 -11.08 4.08 -5.49
C ARG A 49 -10.43 4.66 -4.24
N SER A 50 -9.79 3.79 -3.46
CA SER A 50 -9.23 4.20 -2.18
C SER A 50 -8.03 3.38 -1.72
N VAL A 51 -7.19 4.03 -0.93
CA VAL A 51 -6.03 3.46 -0.28
C VAL A 51 -6.10 3.68 1.23
N TYR A 52 -5.82 2.63 1.99
CA TYR A 52 -5.76 2.64 3.44
C TYR A 52 -4.37 2.22 3.91
N ILE A 53 -3.70 3.03 4.71
CA ILE A 53 -2.32 2.76 5.14
C ILE A 53 -2.32 2.41 6.63
N ILE A 54 -1.68 1.29 6.99
CA ILE A 54 -1.39 0.96 8.40
C ILE A 54 0.11 0.97 8.61
N ASP A 55 0.60 1.93 9.40
CA ASP A 55 2.02 2.00 9.76
C ASP A 55 2.19 2.65 11.14
N SER A 56 2.90 1.97 12.04
CA SER A 56 3.20 2.46 13.39
C SER A 56 4.47 3.30 13.44
N ALA A 57 5.27 3.33 12.37
CA ALA A 57 6.52 4.08 12.33
C ALA A 57 6.29 5.58 12.16
N VAL A 58 7.26 6.35 12.65
CA VAL A 58 7.42 7.77 12.33
C VAL A 58 8.54 7.94 11.32
N VAL A 59 8.49 9.01 10.54
CA VAL A 59 9.53 9.35 9.56
C VAL A 59 10.86 9.55 10.27
N ARG A 60 11.90 8.85 9.82
CA ARG A 60 13.28 9.01 10.27
C ARG A 60 14.14 9.56 9.16
N LYS A 61 15.33 10.07 9.53
CA LYS A 61 16.29 10.63 8.58
C LYS A 61 16.60 9.73 7.36
N PRO A 62 16.74 8.39 7.50
CA PRO A 62 16.94 7.52 6.35
C PRO A 62 15.74 7.49 5.39
N ASP A 63 14.51 7.64 5.90
CA ASP A 63 13.30 7.63 5.06
C ASP A 63 13.30 8.82 4.08
N LEU A 64 13.78 10.01 4.51
CA LEU A 64 13.91 11.18 3.63
C LEU A 64 14.82 10.96 2.41
N GLY A 65 15.75 10.00 2.49
CA GLY A 65 16.69 9.69 1.42
C GLY A 65 16.22 8.60 0.47
N ASN A 66 15.21 7.81 0.83
CA ASN A 66 14.77 6.65 0.06
C ASN A 66 13.27 6.60 -0.23
N ASN A 67 12.47 7.51 0.36
CA ASN A 67 11.04 7.58 0.19
C ASN A 67 10.65 9.01 -0.21
N PHE A 68 10.19 9.19 -1.46
CA PHE A 68 9.77 10.47 -2.00
C PHE A 68 8.47 11.02 -1.38
N PHE A 69 7.76 10.19 -0.61
CA PHE A 69 6.45 10.50 -0.04
C PHE A 69 6.54 10.84 1.45
N VAL A 70 7.71 11.24 1.93
CA VAL A 70 7.88 11.78 3.29
C VAL A 70 8.83 12.96 3.24
N ASP A 71 8.53 14.02 3.99
CA ASP A 71 9.25 15.29 3.94
C ASP A 71 9.60 15.85 5.33
N GLU A 72 8.91 15.42 6.40
CA GLU A 72 9.10 15.89 7.77
C GLU A 72 9.45 14.75 8.74
N ILE A 73 10.53 14.93 9.53
CA ILE A 73 10.99 13.95 10.53
C ILE A 73 10.05 13.95 11.74
N ASP A 74 9.89 12.78 12.37
CA ASP A 74 9.05 12.54 13.55
C ASP A 74 7.53 12.69 13.33
N GLU A 75 7.08 12.96 12.10
CA GLU A 75 5.66 12.79 11.71
C GLU A 75 5.31 11.30 11.58
N PRO A 76 4.09 10.85 11.93
CA PRO A 76 3.62 9.51 11.60
C PRO A 76 3.76 9.22 10.11
N ARG A 77 4.50 8.15 9.76
CA ARG A 77 4.88 7.87 8.37
C ARG A 77 3.67 7.61 7.47
N ALA A 78 2.64 6.95 8.00
CA ALA A 78 1.39 6.73 7.27
C ALA A 78 0.71 8.04 6.88
N LYS A 79 0.67 9.03 7.79
CA LYS A 79 0.08 10.35 7.55
C LYS A 79 0.86 11.15 6.51
N ALA A 80 2.18 11.22 6.68
CA ALA A 80 3.07 11.92 5.76
C ALA A 80 2.96 11.36 4.33
N ALA A 81 3.03 10.03 4.20
CA ALA A 81 2.90 9.32 2.93
C ALA A 81 1.53 9.55 2.27
N LEU A 82 0.44 9.38 3.02
CA LEU A 82 -0.90 9.52 2.46
C LEU A 82 -1.14 10.93 1.89
N ARG A 83 -0.67 11.97 2.59
CA ARG A 83 -0.78 13.36 2.13
C ARG A 83 -0.16 13.53 0.73
N LEU A 84 1.11 13.16 0.57
CA LEU A 84 1.82 13.34 -0.70
C LEU A 84 1.35 12.37 -1.80
N LEU A 85 0.91 11.16 -1.44
CA LEU A 85 0.41 10.18 -2.41
C LEU A 85 -0.93 10.62 -3.00
N THR A 86 -1.85 11.14 -2.19
CA THR A 86 -3.18 11.57 -2.67
C THR A 86 -3.13 12.83 -3.53
N GLU A 87 -2.10 13.67 -3.41
CA GLU A 87 -1.84 14.79 -4.32
C GLU A 87 -1.63 14.35 -5.78
N LEU A 88 -1.14 13.13 -6.01
CA LEU A 88 -0.95 12.59 -7.36
C LEU A 88 -2.28 12.37 -8.10
N ASN A 89 -3.35 12.09 -7.36
CA ASN A 89 -4.66 11.88 -7.92
C ASN A 89 -5.78 12.26 -6.92
N PRO A 90 -6.33 13.48 -7.03
CA PRO A 90 -7.39 13.95 -6.14
C PRO A 90 -8.71 13.17 -6.21
N SER A 91 -8.89 12.28 -7.20
CA SER A 91 -10.07 11.40 -7.28
C SER A 91 -9.96 10.16 -6.38
N VAL A 92 -8.79 9.90 -5.80
CA VAL A 92 -8.52 8.73 -4.95
C VAL A 92 -8.74 9.11 -3.48
N GLU A 93 -9.56 8.34 -2.78
CA GLU A 93 -9.78 8.52 -1.36
C GLU A 93 -8.62 7.91 -0.56
N GLY A 94 -8.20 8.59 0.50
CA GLY A 94 -7.11 8.15 1.37
C GLY A 94 -7.50 8.17 2.83
N ASP A 95 -7.16 7.11 3.56
CA ASP A 95 -7.23 7.09 5.03
C ASP A 95 -6.06 6.28 5.63
N PHE A 96 -5.81 6.42 6.93
CA PHE A 96 -4.70 5.76 7.59
C PHE A 96 -4.97 5.38 9.05
N ASP A 97 -4.24 4.38 9.53
CA ASP A 97 -4.16 3.98 10.94
C ASP A 97 -2.70 4.00 11.41
N ILE A 98 -2.46 4.63 12.56
CA ILE A 98 -1.18 4.59 13.26
C ILE A 98 -1.18 3.35 14.16
N GLY A 99 -1.19 2.18 13.51
CA GLY A 99 -1.27 0.87 14.15
C GLY A 99 -0.13 -0.03 13.72
N ASN A 100 0.16 -1.08 14.49
CA ASN A 100 1.14 -2.08 14.07
C ASN A 100 0.55 -2.89 12.90
N PRO A 101 1.23 -2.99 11.75
CA PRO A 101 0.85 -3.87 10.64
C PRO A 101 0.46 -5.29 11.04
N GLU A 102 1.12 -5.86 12.06
CA GLU A 102 0.88 -7.23 12.51
C GLU A 102 -0.48 -7.41 13.21
N ASP A 103 -1.03 -6.32 13.76
CA ASP A 103 -2.33 -6.32 14.43
C ASP A 103 -3.51 -6.35 13.44
N ILE A 104 -3.23 -6.42 12.12
CA ILE A 104 -4.28 -6.62 11.11
C ILE A 104 -5.14 -7.86 11.40
N ILE A 105 -4.54 -8.89 12.00
CA ILE A 105 -5.24 -10.13 12.38
C ILE A 105 -6.23 -9.93 13.53
N THR A 106 -6.14 -8.83 14.26
CA THR A 106 -7.06 -8.49 15.36
C THR A 106 -8.18 -7.57 14.91
N LYS A 107 -8.14 -7.06 13.67
CA LYS A 107 -9.18 -6.18 13.13
C LYS A 107 -10.45 -6.97 12.84
N ASP A 108 -11.58 -6.28 12.94
CA ASP A 108 -12.89 -6.87 12.64
C ASP A 108 -12.96 -7.37 11.19
N THR A 109 -13.65 -8.48 10.97
CA THR A 109 -13.74 -9.08 9.64
C THR A 109 -14.51 -8.20 8.66
N ASN A 110 -15.50 -7.42 9.10
CA ASN A 110 -16.22 -6.51 8.21
C ASN A 110 -15.33 -5.35 7.77
N PHE A 111 -14.49 -4.83 8.69
CA PHE A 111 -13.46 -3.86 8.34
C PHE A 111 -12.52 -4.42 7.27
N LEU A 112 -12.05 -5.66 7.40
CA LEU A 112 -11.11 -6.24 6.43
C LEU A 112 -11.76 -6.52 5.06
N ARG A 113 -13.03 -6.92 5.04
CA ARG A 113 -13.79 -7.25 3.82
C ARG A 113 -14.11 -6.05 2.93
N GLN A 114 -13.95 -4.83 3.43
CA GLN A 114 -14.10 -3.64 2.59
C GLN A 114 -12.96 -3.51 1.56
N PHE A 115 -11.81 -4.16 1.80
CA PHE A 115 -10.66 -4.13 0.92
C PHE A 115 -10.72 -5.24 -0.12
N THR A 116 -10.50 -4.87 -1.38
CA THR A 116 -10.35 -5.78 -2.52
C THR A 116 -9.09 -6.63 -2.37
N VAL A 117 -8.00 -6.04 -1.86
CA VAL A 117 -6.76 -6.76 -1.54
C VAL A 117 -6.03 -6.04 -0.40
N ILE A 118 -5.36 -6.84 0.43
CA ILE A 118 -4.43 -6.36 1.47
C ILE A 118 -3.01 -6.63 0.99
N VAL A 119 -2.15 -5.63 1.05
CA VAL A 119 -0.74 -5.73 0.63
C VAL A 119 0.16 -5.58 1.85
N GLY A 120 0.94 -6.62 2.16
CA GLY A 120 1.98 -6.58 3.18
C GLY A 120 3.32 -6.15 2.59
N CYS A 121 3.91 -5.06 3.08
CA CYS A 121 5.20 -4.57 2.61
C CYS A 121 6.28 -4.73 3.68
N ASN A 122 7.39 -5.39 3.34
CA ASN A 122 8.55 -5.58 4.22
C ASN A 122 8.23 -6.25 5.57
N LEU A 123 7.12 -6.99 5.66
CA LEU A 123 6.80 -7.78 6.85
C LEU A 123 7.79 -8.93 7.01
N ASN A 124 8.05 -9.31 8.25
CA ASN A 124 8.73 -10.57 8.55
C ASN A 124 7.98 -11.74 7.89
N ILE A 125 8.70 -12.75 7.39
CA ILE A 125 8.10 -13.83 6.62
C ILE A 125 7.13 -14.69 7.44
N ASP A 126 7.43 -14.94 8.71
CA ASP A 126 6.57 -15.71 9.62
C ASP A 126 5.30 -14.92 9.94
N VAL A 127 5.42 -13.60 10.08
CA VAL A 127 4.30 -12.68 10.27
C VAL A 127 3.42 -12.65 9.00
N ALA A 128 4.02 -12.53 7.82
CA ALA A 128 3.31 -12.53 6.55
C ALA A 128 2.56 -13.85 6.32
N ALA A 129 3.16 -15.00 6.65
CA ALA A 129 2.52 -16.30 6.57
C ALA A 129 1.30 -16.40 7.51
N ARG A 130 1.42 -15.92 8.76
CA ARG A 130 0.30 -15.87 9.71
C ARG A 130 -0.84 -14.98 9.22
N ILE A 131 -0.52 -13.81 8.66
CA ILE A 131 -1.52 -12.90 8.09
C ILE A 131 -2.19 -13.56 6.89
N ASN A 132 -1.43 -14.20 6.01
CA ASN A 132 -1.94 -14.93 4.85
C ASN A 132 -2.96 -15.99 5.27
N ASP A 133 -2.62 -16.85 6.22
CA ASP A 133 -3.53 -17.91 6.68
C ASP A 133 -4.83 -17.34 7.28
N PHE A 134 -4.70 -16.26 8.06
CA PHE A 134 -5.85 -15.57 8.67
C PHE A 134 -6.79 -14.93 7.63
N LEU A 135 -6.23 -14.31 6.58
CA LEU A 135 -6.98 -13.65 5.51
C LEU A 135 -7.54 -14.65 4.49
N PHE A 136 -6.79 -15.72 4.19
CA PHE A 136 -7.23 -16.81 3.34
C PHE A 136 -8.48 -17.48 3.91
N GLY A 137 -8.52 -17.75 5.22
CA GLY A 137 -9.71 -18.26 5.91
C GLY A 137 -10.94 -17.34 5.84
N LYS A 138 -10.79 -16.10 5.39
CA LYS A 138 -11.87 -15.11 5.23
C LYS A 138 -12.18 -14.78 3.78
N ASN A 139 -11.49 -15.42 2.82
CA ASN A 139 -11.52 -15.11 1.39
C ASN A 139 -11.11 -13.66 1.08
N ILE A 140 -10.11 -13.14 1.78
CA ILE A 140 -9.57 -11.79 1.55
C ILE A 140 -8.22 -11.94 0.85
N PRO A 141 -8.06 -11.43 -0.39
CA PRO A 141 -6.79 -11.51 -1.10
C PRO A 141 -5.65 -10.83 -0.33
N PHE A 142 -4.50 -11.49 -0.29
CA PHE A 142 -3.29 -10.98 0.34
C PHE A 142 -2.10 -11.10 -0.61
N VAL A 143 -1.32 -10.03 -0.71
CA VAL A 143 -0.06 -9.99 -1.46
C VAL A 143 1.05 -9.55 -0.52
N HIS A 144 2.11 -10.33 -0.41
CA HIS A 144 3.30 -9.94 0.36
C HIS A 144 4.44 -9.57 -0.60
N ALA A 145 5.01 -8.38 -0.38
CA ALA A 145 6.16 -7.87 -1.14
C ALA A 145 7.26 -7.45 -0.16
N ARG A 146 8.51 -7.80 -0.49
CA ARG A 146 9.69 -7.50 0.33
C ARG A 146 10.86 -7.08 -0.55
N LEU A 147 11.62 -6.09 -0.09
CA LEU A 147 12.94 -5.77 -0.64
C LEU A 147 14.03 -6.37 0.25
N GLU A 148 14.93 -7.16 -0.35
CA GLU A 148 16.15 -7.63 0.31
C GLU A 148 17.37 -7.00 -0.36
N LEU A 149 18.17 -6.27 0.43
CA LEU A 149 19.44 -5.72 -0.04
C LEU A 149 20.49 -6.84 -0.05
N HIS A 150 20.94 -7.21 -1.24
CA HIS A 150 21.87 -8.31 -1.49
C HIS A 150 23.35 -7.98 -1.17
N ILE A 151 23.63 -7.26 -0.07
CA ILE A 151 24.98 -6.76 0.26
C ILE A 151 25.70 -7.58 1.35
N LEU A 152 25.10 -8.63 1.92
CA LEU A 152 25.73 -9.42 3.00
C LEU A 152 25.79 -10.93 2.75
N MET A 153 25.97 -11.39 1.50
CA MET A 153 26.34 -12.79 1.25
C MET A 153 27.81 -13.03 0.90
N GLU A 154 28.64 -11.99 0.72
CA GLU A 154 30.06 -12.16 0.35
C GLU A 154 31.07 -12.12 1.53
N ILE A 155 30.62 -12.00 2.79
CA ILE A 155 31.55 -11.96 3.95
C ILE A 155 31.29 -13.10 4.95
N SER A 156 31.03 -14.30 4.43
CA SER A 156 30.99 -15.53 5.25
C SER A 156 31.53 -16.72 4.49
N HIS A 157 32.81 -16.63 4.11
CA HIS A 157 33.68 -17.79 3.83
C HIS A 157 34.99 -17.61 4.59
#